data_AF-A0A7Y5FMF4-F1
#
_entry.id   AF-A0A7Y5FMF4-F1
#
_cell.length_a   1.000
_cell.length_b   1.000
_cell.length_c   1.000
_cell.angle_alpha   90.00
_cell.angle_beta   90.00
_cell.angle_gamma   90.00
#
_symmetry.space_group_name_H-M   'P 1'
#
loop_
_entity.id
_entity.type
_entity.pdbx_description
1 polymer ?
#
loop_
_entity_poly.entity_id
_entity_poly.type
_entity_poly.pdbx_seq_one_letter_code
_entity_poly.pdbx_strand_id
1 'polypeptide(L)' 'MIGITVQENESIDKALKRFKKKYERSGILKEFKKRTFYVKPSIKKRMDRLKAIRRAHRMDYLNNQ' A
#
# COMPACT_ATOMS: atom_id res chain seq x y z
N MET A 1 -8.40 3.75 -13.23
CA MET A 1 -9.44 2.73 -12.92
C MET A 1 -8.74 1.42 -12.61
N ILE A 2 -8.94 0.82 -11.43
CA ILE A 2 -8.40 -0.52 -11.13
C ILE A 2 -9.38 -1.55 -11.71
N GLY A 3 -8.90 -2.35 -12.65
CA GLY A 3 -9.63 -3.47 -13.24
C GLY A 3 -8.67 -4.60 -13.59
N ILE A 4 -9.19 -5.81 -13.71
CA ILE A 4 -8.48 -6.98 -14.19
C ILE A 4 -9.22 -7.56 -15.39
N THR A 5 -8.47 -8.06 -16.36
CA THR A 5 -9.03 -8.86 -17.45
C THR A 5 -9.07 -10.32 -16.99
N VAL A 6 -10.23 -10.94 -17.10
CA VAL A 6 -10.44 -12.36 -16.79
C VAL A 6 -10.28 -13.14 -18.09
N GLN A 7 -9.50 -14.22 -18.04
CA GLN A 7 -9.33 -15.13 -19.18
C GLN A 7 -10.33 -16.28 -19.09
N GLU A 8 -10.69 -16.88 -20.22
CA GLU A 8 -11.76 -17.89 -20.32
C GLU A 8 -11.55 -19.14 -19.45
N ASN A 9 -10.29 -19.52 -19.19
CA ASN A 9 -9.93 -20.69 -18.36
C ASN A 9 -9.56 -20.33 -16.90
N GLU A 10 -9.88 -19.12 -16.44
CA GLU A 10 -9.56 -18.70 -15.08
C GLU A 10 -10.73 -18.90 -14.10
N SER A 11 -10.44 -19.58 -12.99
CA SER A 11 -11.37 -19.63 -11.85
C SER A 11 -11.60 -18.22 -11.27
N ILE A 12 -12.87 -17.90 -11.00
CA ILE A 12 -13.33 -16.62 -10.44
C ILE A 12 -12.54 -16.23 -9.18
N ASP A 13 -12.18 -17.19 -8.33
CA ASP A 13 -11.42 -16.95 -7.09
C ASP A 13 -10.00 -16.43 -7.37
N LYS A 14 -9.35 -16.93 -8.43
CA LYS A 14 -8.02 -16.45 -8.85
C LYS A 14 -8.11 -15.02 -9.35
N ALA A 15 -9.13 -14.70 -10.14
CA ALA A 15 -9.40 -13.35 -10.61
C ALA A 15 -9.61 -12.40 -9.41
N LEU A 16 -10.49 -12.74 -8.46
CA LEU A 16 -10.72 -11.97 -7.23
C LEU A 16 -9.45 -11.72 -6.44
N LYS A 17 -8.60 -12.75 -6.27
CA LYS A 17 -7.32 -12.62 -5.56
C LYS A 17 -6.37 -11.64 -6.26
N ARG A 18 -6.26 -11.69 -7.59
CA ARG A 18 -5.46 -10.73 -8.36
C ARG A 18 -6.02 -9.31 -8.25
N PHE A 19 -7.33 -9.16 -8.36
CA PHE A 19 -7.98 -7.86 -8.19
C PHE A 19 -7.68 -7.28 -6.81
N LYS A 20 -7.85 -8.06 -5.74
CA LYS A 20 -7.53 -7.66 -4.37
C LYS A 20 -6.06 -7.23 -4.25
N LYS A 21 -5.13 -8.00 -4.81
CA LYS A 21 -3.70 -7.65 -4.81
C LYS A 21 -3.43 -6.34 -5.59
N LYS A 22 -4.10 -6.12 -6.72
CA LYS A 22 -3.99 -4.89 -7.52
C LYS A 22 -4.59 -3.69 -6.79
N TYR A 23 -5.73 -3.86 -6.12
CA TYR A 23 -6.37 -2.87 -5.26
C TYR A 23 -5.46 -2.48 -4.08
N GLU A 24 -4.91 -3.46 -3.36
CA GLU A 24 -3.99 -3.20 -2.24
C GLU A 24 -2.70 -2.51 -2.70
N ARG A 25 -2.14 -2.91 -3.86
CA ARG A 25 -0.96 -2.28 -4.45
C ARG A 25 -1.23 -0.85 -4.92
N SER A 26 -2.43 -0.57 -5.43
CA SER A 26 -2.82 0.78 -5.84
C SER A 26 -2.88 1.76 -4.66
N GLY A 27 -3.03 1.27 -3.43
CA GLY A 27 -3.01 2.11 -2.24
C GLY A 27 -4.22 3.04 -2.10
N ILE A 28 -5.27 2.87 -2.91
CA ILE A 28 -6.50 3.70 -2.87
C ILE A 28 -7.05 3.81 -1.45
N LEU A 29 -7.16 2.69 -0.72
CA LEU A 29 -7.66 2.70 0.65
C LEU A 29 -6.78 3.54 1.60
N LYS A 30 -5.45 3.49 1.41
CA LYS A 30 -4.50 4.27 2.23
C LYS A 30 -4.60 5.76 1.92
N GLU A 31 -4.80 6.10 0.65
CA GLU A 31 -4.97 7.48 0.23
C GLU A 31 -6.29 8.06 0.68
N PHE A 32 -7.38 7.30 0.55
CA PHE A 32 -8.70 7.67 1.06
C PHE A 32 -8.61 8.00 2.56
N LYS A 33 -8.08 7.08 3.38
CA LYS A 33 -7.90 7.30 4.83
C LYS A 33 -6.98 8.47 5.18
N LYS A 34 -6.07 8.85 4.29
CA LYS A 34 -5.18 10.02 4.49
C LYS A 34 -5.91 11.33 4.19
N ARG A 35 -6.90 11.31 3.30
CA ARG A 35 -7.66 12.47 2.85
C ARG A 35 -8.92 12.72 3.68
N THR A 36 -9.37 11.77 4.50
CA THR A 36 -10.59 11.91 5.33
C THR A 36 -10.49 13.01 6.38
N PHE A 37 -9.30 13.42 6.80
CA PHE A 37 -9.09 14.49 7.77
C PHE A 37 -7.92 15.39 7.39
N TYR A 38 -7.99 16.65 7.77
CA TYR A 38 -6.89 17.59 7.61
C TYR A 38 -5.74 17.25 8.58
N VAL A 39 -4.52 17.19 8.04
CA VAL A 39 -3.30 16.99 8.83
C VAL A 39 -2.38 18.17 8.59
N LYS A 40 -2.06 18.91 9.67
CA LYS A 40 -1.11 20.02 9.62
C LYS A 40 0.22 19.57 8.96
N PRO A 41 0.80 20.37 8.04
CA PRO A 41 2.00 19.96 7.30
C PRO A 41 3.19 19.57 8.19
N SER A 42 3.34 20.21 9.36
CA SER A 42 4.37 19.85 10.35
C SER A 42 4.20 18.41 10.87
N ILE A 43 2.96 18.01 11.20
CA ILE A 43 2.66 16.66 11.69
C ILE A 43 2.93 15.63 10.59
N LYS A 44 2.50 15.92 9.36
CA LYS A 44 2.77 15.06 8.19
C LYS A 44 4.28 14.83 7.99
N LYS A 45 5.08 15.91 7.98
CA LYS A 45 6.55 15.83 7.85
C LYS A 45 7.17 14.99 8.97
N ARG A 46 6.72 15.15 10.22
CA ARG A 46 7.19 14.36 11.37
C ARG A 46 6.87 12.87 11.20
N MET A 47 5.64 12.53 10.81
CA MET A 47 5.24 11.14 10.58
C MET A 47 6.03 10.49 9.44
N ASP A 48 6.28 11.22 8.34
CA ASP A 48 7.03 10.72 7.20
C ASP A 48 8.50 10.44 7.58
N ARG A 49 9.13 11.30 8.38
CA ARG A 49 10.48 11.07 8.94
C ARG A 49 10.55 9.81 9.80
N LEU A 50 9.65 9.67 10.77
CA LEU A 50 9.61 8.49 11.64
C LEU A 50 9.39 7.19 10.84
N LYS A 51 8.56 7.26 9.79
CA LYS A 51 8.32 6.12 8.90
C LYS A 51 9.56 5.76 8.08
N ALA A 52 10.36 6.74 7.65
CA ALA A 52 11.61 6.51 6.94
C ALA A 52 12.64 5.82 7.86
N ILE A 53 12.85 6.34 9.07
CA ILE A 53 13.74 5.75 10.08
C ILE A 53 13.35 4.29 10.37
N ARG A 54 12.06 4.02 10.60
CA ARG A 54 11.57 2.66 10.83
C ARG A 54 11.82 1.71 9.65
N ARG A 55 11.75 2.22 8.42
CA ARG A 55 12.06 1.41 7.22
C ARG A 55 13.55 1.11 7.14
N ALA A 56 14.42 2.10 7.38
CA ALA A 56 15.87 1.91 7.39
C ALA A 56 16.28 0.82 8.39
N HIS A 57 15.88 0.95 9.66
CA HIS A 57 16.18 -0.07 10.67
C HIS A 57 15.70 -1.48 10.31
N ARG A 58 14.53 -1.59 9.65
CA ARG A 58 14.05 -2.89 9.17
C ARG A 58 14.94 -3.46 8.07
N MET A 59 15.42 -2.63 7.14
CA MET A 59 16.32 -3.09 6.08
C MET A 59 17.67 -3.50 6.66
N ASP A 60 18.21 -2.73 7.61
CA ASP A 60 19.48 -3.03 8.27
C ASP A 60 19.44 -4.40 8.97
N TYR A 61 18.34 -4.71 9.66
CA TYR A 61 18.15 -6.02 10.29
C TYR A 61 18.14 -7.16 9.27
N LEU A 62 17.52 -6.96 8.10
CA LEU A 62 17.43 -7.99 7.05
C LEU A 62 18.76 -8.19 6.30
N ASN A 63 19.60 -7.15 6.22
CA ASN A 63 20.90 -7.21 5.55
C ASN A 63 22.01 -7.81 6.44
N ASN A 64 21.84 -7.73 7.76
CA ASN A 64 22.77 -8.30 8.75
C ASN A 64 22.38 -9.73 9.19
N GLN A 65 21.40 -10.37 8.55
CA GLN A 65 21.09 -11.80 8.65
C GLN A 65 21.67 -12.57 7.48
#